data_AF-A0A370DGQ6-F1
#
_entry.id   AF-A0A370DGQ6-F1
#
_cell.length_a   1.000
_cell.length_b   1.000
_cell.length_c   1.000
_cell.angle_alpha   90.00
_cell.angle_beta   90.00
_cell.angle_gamma   90.00
#
_symmetry.space_group_name_H-M   'P 1'
#
loop_
_entity.id
_entity.type
_entity.pdbx_description
1 polymer ?
#
loop_
_entity_poly.entity_id
_entity_poly.type
_entity_poly.pdbx_seq_one_letter_code
_entity_poly.pdbx_strand_id
1 'polypeptide(L)'
;MSLPDDSSLDTPSNSENMIKLPTGFSDVWIATQGLPLKINWLKEGRSKYEYGKMFILPYTLTSLPYSNTEESEEWVKYINKTYSPQPAWKYNDARRMGHYKCMSLSAATVINWHTIDSGKPLGRYTSWLSGKEEQGFDHRIIDAVYYDKAGQEAFKETYPLLTLEMDPIEGTPISYGMPAFSQIISLASESQDVKVIKVADPSLPGVSHEMDLTGIPKLKTVKIFDYKRSYKVRENSEEHTKMLKDGLHKYGPLFAGIRVRFASSGGVVSDSSVGKLSIPDMSGHGVVIIGYVEQGDETFFIYRETFGKYDYTSSQGGPSYRSYPAHAFNEAYAFEKI
;
A
#
# COMPACT_ATOMS: atom_id res chain seq x y z
N MET A 1 -26.11 19.53 -9.71
CA MET A 1 -25.53 19.22 -8.38
C MET A 1 -24.05 19.58 -8.46
N SER A 2 -23.60 20.57 -7.71
CA SER A 2 -22.18 20.89 -7.58
C SER A 2 -21.47 19.74 -6.87
N LEU A 3 -20.35 19.29 -7.40
CA LEU A 3 -19.49 18.35 -6.71
C LEU A 3 -18.95 19.00 -5.42
N PRO A 4 -18.79 18.26 -4.32
CA PRO A 4 -18.05 18.75 -3.17
C PRO A 4 -16.63 19.10 -3.61
N ASP A 5 -16.11 20.21 -3.13
CA ASP A 5 -14.70 20.57 -3.32
C ASP A 5 -13.83 19.50 -2.65
N ASP A 6 -13.09 18.72 -3.44
CA ASP A 6 -12.25 17.60 -2.96
C ASP A 6 -11.23 18.05 -1.91
N SER A 7 -10.85 19.34 -1.89
CA SER A 7 -9.96 19.92 -0.87
C SER A 7 -10.58 19.95 0.54
N SER A 8 -11.92 19.95 0.64
CA SER A 8 -12.64 19.98 1.91
C SER A 8 -12.87 18.59 2.52
N LEU A 9 -12.82 17.52 1.71
CA LEU A 9 -13.12 16.15 2.15
C LEU A 9 -11.89 15.41 2.70
N ASP A 10 -10.70 15.91 2.40
CA ASP A 10 -9.41 15.31 2.77
C ASP A 10 -8.77 15.96 4.03
N THR A 11 -9.51 16.82 4.73
CA THR A 11 -9.03 17.44 5.98
C THR A 11 -9.79 16.88 7.18
N PRO A 12 -9.13 16.13 8.08
CA PRO A 12 -9.70 15.89 9.40
C PRO A 12 -9.90 17.26 10.05
N SER A 13 -11.11 17.55 10.52
CA SER A 13 -11.47 18.83 11.13
C SER A 13 -10.48 19.24 12.24
N ASN A 14 -10.48 20.52 12.65
CA ASN A 14 -9.66 21.04 13.76
C ASN A 14 -9.92 20.34 15.12
N SER A 15 -10.77 19.31 15.18
CA SER A 15 -11.03 18.50 16.37
C SER A 15 -9.77 17.82 16.90
N GLU A 16 -9.56 17.88 18.22
CA GLU A 16 -8.53 17.09 18.90
C GLU A 16 -8.90 15.60 19.01
N ASN A 17 -10.19 15.29 19.00
CA ASN A 17 -10.71 13.93 19.10
C ASN A 17 -11.16 13.37 17.75
N MET A 18 -11.13 12.05 17.61
CA MET A 18 -11.64 11.36 16.42
C MET A 18 -13.13 11.68 16.23
N ILE A 19 -13.45 12.20 15.06
CA ILE A 19 -14.83 12.51 14.68
C ILE A 19 -15.62 11.23 14.38
N LYS A 20 -16.95 11.35 14.43
CA LYS A 20 -17.85 10.29 13.97
C LYS A 20 -17.61 10.03 12.48
N LEU A 21 -17.30 8.78 12.13
CA LEU A 21 -17.14 8.38 10.74
C LEU A 21 -18.50 8.41 10.03
N PRO A 22 -18.56 8.83 8.76
CA PRO A 22 -19.77 8.73 7.94
C PRO A 22 -20.24 7.28 7.84
N THR A 23 -21.52 7.08 7.50
CA THR A 23 -22.03 5.73 7.29
C THR A 23 -21.23 5.02 6.20
N GLY A 24 -21.10 3.70 6.26
CA GLY A 24 -20.37 2.90 5.29
C GLY A 24 -20.85 3.11 3.86
N PHE A 25 -22.10 3.53 3.67
CA PHE A 25 -22.71 3.80 2.36
C PHE A 25 -22.58 5.24 1.87
N SER A 26 -21.80 6.09 2.56
CA SER A 26 -21.59 7.47 2.15
C SER A 26 -20.74 7.58 0.88
N ASP A 27 -21.10 8.50 -0.02
CA ASP A 27 -20.33 8.78 -1.24
C ASP A 27 -18.94 9.36 -0.96
N VAL A 28 -18.67 9.82 0.26
CA VAL A 28 -17.35 10.34 0.65
C VAL A 28 -16.24 9.28 0.48
N TRP A 29 -16.56 8.02 0.73
CA TRP A 29 -15.63 6.90 0.57
C TRP A 29 -15.18 6.73 -0.88
N ILE A 30 -16.01 7.15 -1.82
CA ILE A 30 -15.73 7.05 -3.24
C ILE A 30 -14.74 8.14 -3.70
N ALA A 31 -14.80 9.32 -3.10
CA ALA A 31 -14.02 10.49 -3.52
C ALA A 31 -12.55 10.42 -3.08
N THR A 32 -12.28 9.91 -1.86
CA THR A 32 -10.98 10.14 -1.19
C THR A 32 -10.12 8.88 -1.02
N GLN A 33 -10.50 7.74 -1.60
CA GLN A 33 -9.86 6.42 -1.34
C GLN A 33 -9.84 6.03 0.16
N GLY A 34 -10.66 6.68 1.00
CA GLY A 34 -10.68 6.51 2.45
C GLY A 34 -10.49 7.82 3.18
N LEU A 35 -11.00 7.92 4.41
CA LEU A 35 -10.92 9.16 5.19
C LEU A 35 -9.60 9.24 5.95
N PRO A 36 -8.81 10.32 5.82
CA PRO A 36 -7.61 10.54 6.61
C PRO A 36 -7.89 10.50 8.11
N LEU A 37 -6.98 9.88 8.86
CA LEU A 37 -7.01 9.85 10.32
C LEU A 37 -5.77 10.56 10.87
N LYS A 38 -5.96 11.39 11.90
CA LYS A 38 -4.82 11.95 12.63
C LYS A 38 -4.09 10.83 13.38
N ILE A 39 -2.77 10.85 13.34
CA ILE A 39 -1.91 9.85 13.98
C ILE A 39 -2.17 9.83 15.50
N ASN A 40 -2.40 11.00 16.10
CA ASN A 40 -2.66 11.14 17.53
C ASN A 40 -4.02 10.56 17.99
N TRP A 41 -4.94 10.24 17.07
CA TRP A 41 -6.18 9.54 17.39
C TRP A 41 -5.98 8.03 17.55
N LEU A 42 -4.87 7.50 17.05
CA LEU A 42 -4.62 6.07 16.99
C LEU A 42 -3.87 5.61 18.23
N LYS A 43 -4.22 4.43 18.72
CA LYS A 43 -3.53 3.78 19.83
C LYS A 43 -3.48 2.28 19.60
N GLU A 44 -2.29 1.69 19.73
CA GLU A 44 -2.10 0.24 19.66
C GLU A 44 -2.94 -0.50 20.72
N GLY A 45 -3.40 -1.68 20.36
CA GLY A 45 -4.33 -2.47 21.16
C GLY A 45 -5.78 -2.00 21.04
N ARG A 46 -6.60 -2.37 22.02
CA ARG A 46 -8.01 -1.99 22.08
C ARG A 46 -8.17 -0.67 22.83
N SER A 47 -8.84 0.30 22.21
CA SER A 47 -9.15 1.59 22.80
C SER A 47 -10.63 1.93 22.61
N LYS A 48 -11.15 2.81 23.48
CA LYS A 48 -12.48 3.41 23.32
C LYS A 48 -12.30 4.85 22.87
N TYR A 49 -13.23 5.33 22.04
CA TYR A 49 -13.37 6.73 21.71
C TYR A 49 -14.86 7.10 21.78
N GLU A 50 -15.20 8.38 21.61
CA GLU A 50 -16.56 8.90 21.83
C GLU A 50 -17.65 8.13 21.07
N TYR A 51 -17.36 7.65 19.86
CA TYR A 51 -18.36 7.00 19.00
C TYR A 51 -18.23 5.48 18.94
N GLY A 52 -17.30 4.86 19.67
CA GLY A 52 -17.14 3.40 19.63
C GLY A 52 -15.82 2.86 20.16
N LYS A 53 -15.35 1.79 19.51
CA LYS A 53 -14.12 1.06 19.88
C LYS A 53 -13.18 1.02 18.70
N MET A 54 -11.90 1.00 18.98
CA MET A 54 -10.84 0.85 17.99
C MET A 54 -9.92 -0.29 18.39
N PHE A 55 -9.39 -0.98 17.40
CA PHE A 55 -8.31 -1.94 17.55
C PHE A 55 -7.21 -1.61 16.53
N ILE A 56 -5.99 -1.42 17.00
CA ILE A 56 -4.79 -1.30 16.17
C ILE A 56 -3.80 -2.39 16.55
N LEU A 57 -3.19 -3.03 15.56
CA LEU A 57 -2.16 -4.05 15.79
C LEU A 57 -0.96 -3.50 16.56
N PRO A 58 -0.32 -4.30 17.42
CA PRO A 58 0.91 -3.90 18.09
C PRO A 58 2.00 -3.54 17.07
N TYR A 59 2.98 -2.75 17.50
CA TYR A 59 4.15 -2.31 16.72
C TYR A 59 3.85 -1.33 15.58
N THR A 60 2.59 -1.18 15.16
CA THR A 60 2.18 -0.34 14.03
C THR A 60 2.55 1.13 14.20
N LEU A 61 2.33 1.68 15.40
CA LEU A 61 2.55 3.09 15.71
C LEU A 61 3.91 3.31 16.37
N THR A 62 4.42 2.30 17.07
CA THR A 62 5.60 2.42 17.96
C THR A 62 6.91 1.98 17.33
N SER A 63 6.89 0.96 16.45
CA SER A 63 8.12 0.31 15.96
C SER A 63 8.19 0.18 14.44
N LEU A 64 7.06 0.19 13.73
CA LEU A 64 7.01 -0.04 12.30
C LEU A 64 7.28 1.27 11.53
N PRO A 65 8.45 1.42 10.88
CA PRO A 65 8.87 2.67 10.27
C PRO A 65 7.95 3.09 9.11
N TYR A 66 7.78 4.40 8.94
CA TYR A 66 7.17 4.96 7.72
C TYR A 66 8.26 5.12 6.67
N SER A 67 8.26 4.27 5.66
CA SER A 67 8.97 4.52 4.41
C SER A 67 8.20 5.56 3.61
N ASN A 68 8.91 6.53 3.03
CA ASN A 68 8.29 7.66 2.35
C ASN A 68 8.71 7.70 0.89
N THR A 69 7.78 8.05 0.02
CA THR A 69 8.01 8.16 -1.43
C THR A 69 8.48 9.54 -1.86
N GLU A 70 8.75 10.45 -0.92
CA GLU A 70 9.24 11.81 -1.21
C GLU A 70 10.67 11.80 -1.78
N GLU A 71 10.79 11.88 -3.10
CA GLU A 71 12.02 12.16 -3.83
C GLU A 71 12.38 13.66 -3.83
N SER A 72 13.65 13.99 -4.13
CA SER A 72 14.08 15.36 -4.34
C SER A 72 14.66 15.56 -5.74
N GLU A 73 14.64 16.80 -6.24
CA GLU A 73 15.20 17.12 -7.55
C GLU A 73 16.71 16.79 -7.60
N GLU A 74 17.43 17.02 -6.50
CA GLU A 74 18.84 16.68 -6.36
C GLU A 74 19.07 15.17 -6.45
N TRP A 75 18.19 14.37 -5.83
CA TRP A 75 18.28 12.92 -5.88
C TRP A 75 18.05 12.40 -7.31
N VAL A 76 17.02 12.90 -8.00
CA VAL A 76 16.76 12.53 -9.40
C VAL A 76 17.94 12.92 -10.29
N LYS A 77 18.53 14.10 -10.11
CA LYS A 77 19.74 14.53 -10.82
C LYS A 77 20.92 13.60 -10.56
N TYR A 78 21.13 13.18 -9.31
CA TYR A 78 22.16 12.23 -8.94
C TYR A 78 21.96 10.87 -9.63
N ILE A 79 20.74 10.33 -9.61
CA ILE A 79 20.41 9.05 -10.24
C ILE A 79 20.69 9.11 -11.74
N ASN A 80 20.20 10.15 -12.41
CA ASN A 80 20.41 10.34 -13.84
C ASN A 80 21.89 10.45 -14.21
N LYS A 81 22.67 11.19 -13.43
CA LYS A 81 24.11 11.35 -13.67
C LYS A 81 24.89 10.05 -13.42
N THR A 82 24.54 9.30 -12.40
CA THR A 82 25.32 8.15 -11.92
C THR A 82 25.00 6.88 -12.71
N TYR A 83 23.72 6.62 -12.98
CA TYR A 83 23.25 5.37 -13.57
C TYR A 83 22.77 5.53 -15.02
N SER A 84 22.53 6.76 -15.49
CA SER A 84 22.08 7.05 -16.86
C SER A 84 20.90 6.18 -17.34
N PRO A 85 19.79 6.09 -16.56
CA PRO A 85 18.66 5.24 -16.89
C PRO A 85 17.99 5.66 -18.21
N GLN A 86 17.32 4.71 -18.87
CA GLN A 86 16.61 4.92 -20.14
C GLN A 86 15.17 4.40 -20.04
N PRO A 87 14.15 5.29 -19.97
CA PRO A 87 14.27 6.75 -20.00
C PRO A 87 14.92 7.33 -18.73
N ALA A 88 15.45 8.55 -18.84
CA ALA A 88 15.95 9.27 -17.68
C ALA A 88 14.83 9.52 -16.66
N TRP A 89 15.16 9.41 -15.37
CA TRP A 89 14.21 9.69 -14.30
C TRP A 89 13.78 11.15 -14.34
N LYS A 90 12.50 11.42 -14.03
CA LYS A 90 11.92 12.76 -14.05
C LYS A 90 11.49 13.17 -12.66
N TYR A 91 11.90 14.35 -12.23
CA TYR A 91 11.37 14.94 -11.00
C TYR A 91 9.95 15.45 -11.25
N ASN A 92 9.02 15.15 -10.36
CA ASN A 92 7.61 15.54 -10.49
C ASN A 92 7.19 16.43 -9.32
N ASP A 93 7.29 17.76 -9.50
CA ASP A 93 6.90 18.75 -8.50
C ASP A 93 5.37 18.91 -8.35
N ALA A 94 4.62 18.51 -9.38
CA ALA A 94 3.18 18.69 -9.49
C ALA A 94 2.38 17.61 -8.75
N ARG A 95 2.96 16.42 -8.54
CA ARG A 95 2.33 15.32 -7.81
C ARG A 95 3.22 14.88 -6.68
N ARG A 96 2.82 15.28 -5.48
CA ARG A 96 3.41 14.92 -4.18
C ARG A 96 3.28 13.41 -3.84
N MET A 97 2.94 12.60 -4.84
CA MET A 97 2.86 11.15 -4.85
C MET A 97 3.85 10.73 -5.93
N GLY A 98 5.12 10.51 -5.55
CA GLY A 98 6.22 10.25 -6.46
C GLY A 98 6.04 8.97 -7.26
N HIS A 99 6.77 7.92 -6.90
CA HIS A 99 6.73 6.66 -7.64
C HIS A 99 5.44 5.87 -7.40
N TYR A 100 4.98 5.12 -8.40
CA TYR A 100 3.83 4.21 -8.30
C TYR A 100 4.24 2.84 -7.74
N LYS A 101 4.75 2.85 -6.49
CA LYS A 101 5.32 1.68 -5.79
C LYS A 101 4.54 1.26 -4.55
N CYS A 102 3.24 1.58 -4.51
CA CYS A 102 2.39 1.28 -3.34
C CYS A 102 2.34 -0.22 -3.00
N MET A 103 2.34 -1.09 -4.01
CA MET A 103 2.30 -2.53 -3.81
C MET A 103 3.56 -3.06 -3.12
N SER A 104 4.75 -2.69 -3.60
CA SER A 104 6.01 -3.13 -3.01
C SER A 104 6.24 -2.51 -1.63
N LEU A 105 5.89 -1.23 -1.44
CA LEU A 105 5.94 -0.58 -0.12
C LEU A 105 5.04 -1.28 0.90
N SER A 106 3.81 -1.63 0.50
CA SER A 106 2.89 -2.37 1.35
C SER A 106 3.39 -3.79 1.63
N ALA A 107 3.97 -4.47 0.63
CA ALA A 107 4.59 -5.78 0.83
C ALA A 107 5.78 -5.73 1.81
N ALA A 108 6.67 -4.74 1.66
CA ALA A 108 7.77 -4.50 2.58
C ALA A 108 7.27 -4.17 3.99
N THR A 109 6.19 -3.39 4.10
CA THR A 109 5.54 -3.07 5.38
C THR A 109 5.05 -4.33 6.10
N VAL A 110 4.46 -5.28 5.37
CA VAL A 110 4.04 -6.58 5.93
C VAL A 110 5.25 -7.38 6.41
N ILE A 111 6.30 -7.50 5.59
CA ILE A 111 7.55 -8.19 5.97
C ILE A 111 8.15 -7.56 7.24
N ASN A 112 8.21 -6.23 7.30
CA ASN A 112 8.73 -5.48 8.43
C ASN A 112 7.94 -5.76 9.71
N TRP A 113 6.61 -5.75 9.64
CA TRP A 113 5.78 -6.05 10.80
C TRP A 113 6.01 -7.46 11.31
N HIS A 114 6.03 -8.47 10.42
CA HIS A 114 6.30 -9.85 10.83
C HIS A 114 7.72 -10.05 11.35
N THR A 115 8.69 -9.26 10.89
CA THR A 115 10.06 -9.26 11.39
C THR A 115 10.11 -8.75 12.83
N ILE A 116 9.48 -7.61 13.10
CA ILE A 116 9.36 -7.04 14.46
C ILE A 116 8.61 -8.01 15.39
N ASP A 117 7.47 -8.55 14.93
CA ASP A 117 6.65 -9.49 15.70
C ASP A 117 7.39 -10.81 16.00
N SER A 118 8.43 -11.14 15.22
CA SER A 118 9.31 -12.29 15.50
C SER A 118 10.47 -11.95 16.45
N GLY A 119 10.47 -10.75 17.05
CA GLY A 119 11.51 -10.26 17.94
C GLY A 119 12.83 -9.92 17.24
N LYS A 120 12.83 -9.80 15.90
CA LYS A 120 14.02 -9.44 15.13
C LYS A 120 14.07 -7.93 14.88
N PRO A 121 15.25 -7.30 14.99
CA PRO A 121 15.39 -5.90 14.62
C PRO A 121 15.27 -5.72 13.10
N LEU A 122 14.80 -4.54 12.69
CA LEU A 122 14.81 -4.14 11.29
C LEU A 122 16.22 -3.72 10.86
N GLY A 123 16.60 -4.10 9.64
CA GLY A 123 17.82 -3.62 8.99
C GLY A 123 17.72 -2.15 8.58
N ARG A 124 18.81 -1.63 8.01
CA ARG A 124 18.87 -0.29 7.40
C ARG A 124 19.24 -0.42 5.94
N TYR A 125 18.68 0.43 5.09
CA TYR A 125 19.02 0.50 3.67
C TYR A 125 19.03 1.96 3.20
N THR A 126 19.69 2.25 2.09
CA THR A 126 19.56 3.56 1.42
C THR A 126 18.42 3.47 0.43
N SER A 127 17.37 4.26 0.65
CA SER A 127 16.18 4.26 -0.19
C SER A 127 16.48 4.73 -1.60
N TRP A 128 16.11 3.93 -2.60
CA TRP A 128 16.22 4.31 -4.00
C TRP A 128 15.25 5.42 -4.39
N LEU A 129 14.17 5.60 -3.62
CA LEU A 129 13.20 6.66 -3.86
C LEU A 129 13.70 8.03 -3.38
N SER A 130 14.32 8.07 -2.21
CA SER A 130 14.63 9.34 -1.53
C SER A 130 16.13 9.60 -1.33
N GLY A 131 17.00 8.60 -1.52
CA GLY A 131 18.42 8.65 -1.19
C GLY A 131 18.73 8.68 0.32
N LYS A 132 17.71 8.62 1.16
CA LYS A 132 17.84 8.67 2.62
C LYS A 132 18.05 7.26 3.18
N GLU A 133 18.71 7.20 4.32
CA GLU A 133 18.81 5.95 5.05
C GLU A 133 17.46 5.66 5.77
N GLU A 134 16.87 4.51 5.46
CA GLU A 134 15.59 4.05 5.99
C GLU A 134 15.77 2.73 6.76
N GLN A 135 14.78 2.39 7.58
CA GLN A 135 14.74 1.13 8.33
C GLN A 135 13.71 0.17 7.74
N GLY A 136 14.04 -1.13 7.76
CA GLY A 136 13.17 -2.19 7.28
C GLY A 136 13.71 -2.88 6.03
N PHE A 137 12.81 -3.53 5.33
CA PHE A 137 13.03 -4.23 4.08
C PHE A 137 12.95 -3.24 2.91
N ASP A 138 13.96 -3.25 2.05
CA ASP A 138 13.98 -2.39 0.86
C ASP A 138 12.92 -2.88 -0.14
N HIS A 139 11.86 -2.10 -0.29
CA HIS A 139 10.76 -2.40 -1.21
C HIS A 139 11.23 -2.47 -2.67
N ARG A 140 12.35 -1.82 -3.03
CA ARG A 140 12.90 -1.87 -4.39
C ARG A 140 13.32 -3.28 -4.79
N ILE A 141 13.76 -4.09 -3.83
CA ILE A 141 14.11 -5.50 -4.04
C ILE A 141 12.86 -6.28 -4.46
N ILE A 142 11.71 -6.01 -3.84
CA ILE A 142 10.42 -6.64 -4.18
C ILE A 142 10.02 -6.28 -5.61
N ASP A 143 10.16 -5.00 -5.98
CA ASP A 143 9.91 -4.55 -7.36
C ASP A 143 10.84 -5.26 -8.35
N ALA A 144 12.16 -5.29 -8.09
CA ALA A 144 13.11 -5.93 -8.98
C ALA A 144 12.82 -7.44 -9.18
N VAL A 145 12.46 -8.16 -8.11
CA VAL A 145 12.00 -9.56 -8.21
C VAL A 145 10.72 -9.67 -9.04
N TYR A 146 9.76 -8.76 -8.84
CA TYR A 146 8.54 -8.71 -9.64
C TYR A 146 8.86 -8.58 -11.13
N TYR A 147 9.67 -7.60 -11.51
CA TYR A 147 10.00 -7.33 -12.91
C TYR A 147 10.82 -8.45 -13.55
N ASP A 148 11.74 -9.07 -12.80
CA ASP A 148 12.47 -10.26 -13.26
C ASP A 148 11.50 -11.41 -13.63
N LYS A 149 10.48 -11.65 -12.80
CA LYS A 149 9.43 -12.63 -13.09
C LYS A 149 8.56 -12.18 -14.26
N ALA A 150 8.14 -10.93 -14.31
CA ALA A 150 7.32 -10.41 -15.41
C ALA A 150 8.01 -10.50 -16.78
N GLY A 151 9.34 -10.42 -16.82
CA GLY A 151 10.13 -10.60 -18.05
C GLY A 151 10.24 -12.05 -18.54
N GLN A 152 9.84 -13.02 -17.73
CA GLN A 152 9.86 -14.44 -18.08
C GLN A 152 8.49 -14.84 -18.65
N GLU A 153 8.47 -15.37 -19.88
CA GLU A 153 7.21 -15.70 -20.58
C GLU A 153 6.31 -16.65 -19.76
N ALA A 154 6.90 -17.59 -19.01
CA ALA A 154 6.17 -18.53 -18.16
C ALA A 154 5.39 -17.86 -16.99
N PHE A 155 5.76 -16.63 -16.61
CA PHE A 155 5.21 -15.92 -15.45
C PHE A 155 4.40 -14.68 -15.82
N LYS A 156 4.31 -14.34 -17.12
CA LYS A 156 3.70 -13.10 -17.62
C LYS A 156 2.24 -12.89 -17.20
N GLU A 157 1.45 -13.95 -17.12
CA GLU A 157 0.06 -13.88 -16.64
C GLU A 157 -0.03 -13.72 -15.12
N THR A 158 0.95 -14.24 -14.38
CA THR A 158 0.98 -14.18 -12.91
C THR A 158 1.54 -12.84 -12.42
N TYR A 159 2.50 -12.26 -13.15
CA TYR A 159 3.19 -11.00 -12.84
C TYR A 159 2.89 -9.94 -13.92
N PRO A 160 1.64 -9.47 -14.05
CA PRO A 160 1.26 -8.55 -15.10
C PRO A 160 1.82 -7.14 -14.89
N LEU A 161 2.17 -6.47 -15.99
CA LEU A 161 2.60 -5.07 -16.00
C LEU A 161 1.55 -4.19 -16.66
N LEU A 162 1.22 -3.07 -16.02
CA LEU A 162 0.38 -2.05 -16.63
C LEU A 162 1.28 -1.25 -17.56
N THR A 163 1.02 -1.35 -18.87
CA THR A 163 1.82 -0.69 -19.92
C THR A 163 1.13 0.52 -20.54
N LEU A 164 -0.15 0.75 -20.22
CA LEU A 164 -0.92 1.92 -20.68
C LEU A 164 -0.54 3.19 -19.91
N GLU A 165 -0.07 3.03 -18.68
CA GLU A 165 0.49 4.09 -17.86
C GLU A 165 1.87 3.64 -17.38
N MET A 166 2.81 4.58 -17.32
CA MET A 166 4.15 4.34 -16.83
C MET A 166 4.32 5.02 -15.47
N ASP A 167 5.24 4.52 -14.67
CA ASP A 167 5.70 5.22 -13.47
C ASP A 167 6.16 6.64 -13.88
N PRO A 168 5.63 7.70 -13.25
CA PRO A 168 5.88 9.07 -13.69
C PRO A 168 7.32 9.52 -13.46
N ILE A 169 8.05 8.86 -12.55
CA ILE A 169 9.44 9.17 -12.24
C ILE A 169 10.36 8.32 -13.12
N GLU A 170 10.22 7.01 -13.06
CA GLU A 170 11.16 6.07 -13.69
C GLU A 170 10.85 5.80 -15.16
N GLY A 171 9.62 6.08 -15.60
CA GLY A 171 9.17 5.77 -16.96
C GLY A 171 9.12 4.28 -17.25
N THR A 172 8.99 3.43 -16.24
CA THR A 172 8.84 1.97 -16.37
C THR A 172 7.37 1.54 -16.30
N PRO A 173 6.98 0.40 -16.90
CA PRO A 173 5.66 -0.18 -16.69
C PRO A 173 5.39 -0.40 -15.20
N ILE A 174 4.13 -0.25 -14.77
CA ILE A 174 3.78 -0.32 -13.35
C ILE A 174 3.49 -1.78 -12.98
N SER A 175 4.21 -2.31 -12.00
CA SER A 175 3.92 -3.62 -11.40
C SER A 175 2.63 -3.56 -10.59
N TYR A 176 1.69 -4.47 -10.84
CA TYR A 176 0.41 -4.52 -10.12
C TYR A 176 -0.02 -5.97 -9.83
N GLY A 177 -1.15 -6.13 -9.15
CA GLY A 177 -1.68 -7.46 -8.85
C GLY A 177 -1.15 -7.97 -7.51
N MET A 178 -1.99 -7.85 -6.50
CA MET A 178 -1.73 -8.34 -5.14
C MET A 178 -1.33 -9.82 -5.06
N PRO A 179 -1.88 -10.76 -5.88
CA PRO A 179 -1.46 -12.16 -5.84
C PRO A 179 0.04 -12.38 -6.13
N ALA A 180 0.64 -11.58 -7.02
CA ALA A 180 2.06 -11.70 -7.34
C ALA A 180 2.94 -11.21 -6.18
N PHE A 181 2.60 -10.06 -5.60
CA PHE A 181 3.32 -9.54 -4.44
C PHE A 181 3.20 -10.45 -3.21
N SER A 182 2.06 -11.11 -2.99
CA SER A 182 1.91 -12.07 -1.89
C SER A 182 2.78 -13.31 -2.07
N GLN A 183 2.97 -13.78 -3.32
CA GLN A 183 3.96 -14.83 -3.63
C GLN A 183 5.39 -14.37 -3.29
N ILE A 184 5.76 -13.13 -3.66
CA ILE A 184 7.10 -12.59 -3.33
C ILE A 184 7.33 -12.55 -1.82
N ILE A 185 6.32 -12.12 -1.03
CA ILE A 185 6.39 -12.14 0.44
C ILE A 185 6.60 -13.57 0.98
N SER A 186 6.06 -14.58 0.29
CA SER A 186 6.10 -15.99 0.71
C SER A 186 7.36 -16.76 0.28
N LEU A 187 8.23 -16.16 -0.56
CA LEU A 187 9.40 -16.83 -1.14
C LEU A 187 10.31 -17.50 -0.10
N ALA A 188 10.49 -16.88 1.07
CA ALA A 188 11.33 -17.42 2.14
C ALA A 188 10.79 -18.75 2.73
N SER A 189 9.49 -19.01 2.61
CA SER A 189 8.89 -20.29 3.00
C SER A 189 8.91 -21.34 1.89
N GLU A 190 8.90 -20.90 0.63
CA GLU A 190 8.80 -21.76 -0.56
C GLU A 190 10.17 -22.23 -1.05
N SER A 191 11.22 -21.44 -0.82
CA SER A 191 12.58 -21.73 -1.29
C SER A 191 13.44 -22.34 -0.19
N GLN A 192 13.54 -23.67 -0.15
CA GLN A 192 14.35 -24.36 0.88
C GLN A 192 15.86 -24.34 0.56
N ASP A 193 16.22 -24.35 -0.72
CA ASP A 193 17.62 -24.46 -1.17
C ASP A 193 18.26 -23.12 -1.58
N VAL A 194 17.43 -22.12 -1.91
CA VAL A 194 17.89 -20.79 -2.31
C VAL A 194 17.91 -19.89 -1.08
N LYS A 195 19.09 -19.37 -0.73
CA LYS A 195 19.26 -18.45 0.40
C LYS A 195 19.23 -16.98 -0.02
N VAL A 196 19.76 -16.69 -1.20
CA VAL A 196 19.85 -15.32 -1.73
C VAL A 196 19.38 -15.34 -3.17
N ILE A 197 18.46 -14.43 -3.51
CA ILE A 197 18.06 -14.16 -4.89
C ILE A 197 18.76 -12.88 -5.33
N LYS A 198 19.48 -12.93 -6.45
CA LYS A 198 20.07 -11.73 -7.07
C LYS A 198 19.27 -11.37 -8.31
N VAL A 199 18.79 -10.13 -8.39
CA VAL A 199 17.98 -9.63 -9.50
C VAL A 199 18.52 -8.31 -10.01
N ALA A 200 18.52 -8.11 -11.32
CA ALA A 200 18.88 -6.82 -11.91
C ALA A 200 17.76 -5.81 -11.67
N ASP A 201 18.13 -4.54 -11.46
CA ASP A 201 17.14 -3.47 -11.44
C ASP A 201 16.70 -3.14 -12.87
N PRO A 202 15.41 -3.19 -13.20
CA PRO A 202 14.92 -2.96 -14.55
C PRO A 202 14.97 -1.48 -14.97
N SER A 203 15.03 -0.54 -14.02
CA SER A 203 15.07 0.90 -14.32
C SER A 203 16.46 1.52 -14.15
N LEU A 204 17.39 0.82 -13.48
CA LEU A 204 18.74 1.31 -13.22
C LEU A 204 19.82 0.38 -13.82
N PRO A 205 20.42 0.76 -14.96
CA PRO A 205 21.47 -0.03 -15.60
C PRO A 205 22.65 -0.34 -14.67
N GLY A 206 23.08 -1.60 -14.65
CA GLY A 206 24.22 -2.06 -13.85
C GLY A 206 23.96 -2.19 -12.35
N VAL A 207 22.75 -1.87 -11.87
CA VAL A 207 22.33 -2.11 -10.49
C VAL A 207 21.75 -3.52 -10.36
N SER A 208 22.10 -4.19 -9.27
CA SER A 208 21.52 -5.48 -8.90
C SER A 208 21.20 -5.48 -7.40
N HIS A 209 20.08 -6.10 -7.07
CA HIS A 209 19.57 -6.22 -5.71
C HIS A 209 19.73 -7.65 -5.22
N GLU A 210 19.93 -7.80 -3.91
CA GLU A 210 20.04 -9.11 -3.26
C GLU A 210 18.94 -9.27 -2.21
N MET A 211 18.06 -10.25 -2.42
CA MET A 211 17.05 -10.65 -1.46
C MET A 211 17.57 -11.83 -0.64
N ASP A 212 18.03 -11.55 0.59
CA ASP A 212 18.41 -12.60 1.55
C ASP A 212 17.17 -13.20 2.21
N LEU A 213 16.78 -14.39 1.77
CA LEU A 213 15.62 -15.12 2.26
C LEU A 213 15.80 -15.63 3.70
N THR A 214 17.03 -15.69 4.21
CA THR A 214 17.30 -16.09 5.61
C THR A 214 16.96 -14.99 6.61
N GLY A 215 16.99 -13.73 6.15
CA GLY A 215 16.61 -12.55 6.92
C GLY A 215 15.09 -12.32 6.99
N ILE A 216 14.32 -12.91 6.06
CA ILE A 216 12.88 -12.70 5.93
C ILE A 216 12.11 -13.74 6.77
N PRO A 217 11.02 -13.35 7.46
CA PRO A 217 10.14 -14.31 8.12
C PRO A 217 9.58 -15.34 7.13
N LYS A 218 9.49 -16.62 7.54
CA LYS A 218 8.86 -17.67 6.74
C LYS A 218 7.35 -17.51 6.80
N LEU A 219 6.79 -16.94 5.74
CA LEU A 219 5.38 -16.59 5.64
C LEU A 219 4.71 -17.38 4.52
N LYS A 220 3.53 -17.92 4.80
CA LYS A 220 2.63 -18.52 3.81
C LYS A 220 1.47 -17.60 3.53
N THR A 221 1.24 -17.29 2.26
CA THR A 221 0.06 -16.53 1.84
C THR A 221 -1.24 -17.27 2.19
N VAL A 222 -2.14 -16.55 2.83
CA VAL A 222 -3.53 -16.95 3.09
C VAL A 222 -4.44 -15.92 2.42
N LYS A 223 -5.15 -16.32 1.36
CA LYS A 223 -6.16 -15.45 0.75
C LYS A 223 -7.34 -15.29 1.73
N ILE A 224 -7.67 -14.06 2.09
CA ILE A 224 -8.80 -13.74 2.96
C ILE A 224 -10.08 -13.65 2.13
N PHE A 225 -10.05 -12.85 1.06
CA PHE A 225 -11.07 -12.85 0.01
C PHE A 225 -10.49 -12.27 -1.28
N ASP A 226 -11.16 -12.56 -2.38
CA ASP A 226 -11.09 -11.82 -3.64
C ASP A 226 -12.51 -11.50 -4.11
N TYR A 227 -12.77 -10.26 -4.49
CA TYR A 227 -14.05 -9.95 -5.13
C TYR A 227 -14.05 -10.51 -6.54
N LYS A 228 -15.08 -11.31 -6.85
CA LYS A 228 -15.40 -11.62 -8.25
C LYS A 228 -15.78 -10.31 -8.95
N ARG A 229 -15.22 -10.10 -10.15
CA ARG A 229 -15.48 -8.98 -11.07
C ARG A 229 -16.94 -8.52 -10.97
N SER A 230 -17.18 -7.36 -10.37
CA SER A 230 -18.52 -6.87 -10.14
C SER A 230 -18.54 -5.37 -10.07
N TYR A 231 -19.44 -4.73 -10.80
CA TYR A 231 -19.73 -3.30 -10.67
C TYR A 231 -20.48 -2.97 -9.37
N LYS A 232 -20.95 -3.99 -8.63
CA LYS A 232 -21.63 -3.78 -7.35
C LYS A 232 -20.58 -3.56 -6.26
N VAL A 233 -20.66 -2.41 -5.61
CA VAL A 233 -19.87 -2.04 -4.43
C VAL A 233 -20.35 -2.77 -3.16
N ARG A 234 -21.44 -3.56 -3.23
CA ARG A 234 -22.27 -3.83 -2.05
C ARG A 234 -22.38 -5.26 -1.53
N GLU A 235 -22.05 -6.31 -2.28
CA GLU A 235 -22.43 -7.65 -1.80
C GLU A 235 -21.40 -8.20 -0.79
N ASN A 236 -21.90 -8.49 0.41
CA ASN A 236 -21.29 -9.19 1.56
C ASN A 236 -20.36 -8.42 2.53
N SER A 237 -20.71 -7.17 2.91
CA SER A 237 -19.89 -6.40 3.86
C SER A 237 -19.75 -7.05 5.25
N GLU A 238 -20.77 -7.75 5.76
CA GLU A 238 -20.69 -8.41 7.08
C GLU A 238 -19.72 -9.59 7.08
N GLU A 239 -19.81 -10.47 6.09
CA GLU A 239 -18.91 -11.61 5.95
C GLU A 239 -17.46 -11.14 5.76
N HIS A 240 -17.23 -10.19 4.86
CA HIS A 240 -15.88 -9.64 4.64
C HIS A 240 -15.37 -8.87 5.85
N THR A 241 -16.23 -8.14 6.56
CA THR A 241 -15.86 -7.50 7.84
C THR A 241 -15.38 -8.55 8.82
N LYS A 242 -16.11 -9.67 8.95
CA LYS A 242 -15.70 -10.78 9.82
C LYS A 242 -14.37 -11.39 9.37
N MET A 243 -14.21 -11.68 8.08
CA MET A 243 -12.98 -12.25 7.51
C MET A 243 -11.76 -11.34 7.75
N LEU A 244 -11.90 -10.03 7.54
CA LEU A 244 -10.83 -9.06 7.80
C LEU A 244 -10.49 -8.96 9.29
N LYS A 245 -11.49 -8.92 10.18
CA LYS A 245 -11.24 -8.90 11.63
C LYS A 245 -10.55 -10.18 12.09
N ASP A 246 -11.06 -11.33 11.69
CA ASP A 246 -10.47 -12.63 12.03
C ASP A 246 -9.06 -12.74 11.48
N GLY A 247 -8.83 -12.27 10.25
CA GLY A 247 -7.51 -12.18 9.63
C GLY A 247 -6.53 -11.33 10.45
N LEU A 248 -6.96 -10.12 10.86
CA LEU A 248 -6.16 -9.22 11.69
C LEU A 248 -5.78 -9.87 13.03
N HIS A 249 -6.76 -10.48 13.72
CA HIS A 249 -6.51 -11.11 15.03
C HIS A 249 -5.67 -12.38 14.92
N LYS A 250 -5.78 -13.13 13.83
CA LYS A 250 -5.08 -14.42 13.66
C LYS A 250 -3.68 -14.26 13.08
N TYR A 251 -3.51 -13.43 12.07
CA TYR A 251 -2.29 -13.38 11.26
C TYR A 251 -1.53 -12.06 11.38
N GLY A 252 -2.12 -11.01 11.97
CA GLY A 252 -1.52 -9.67 11.97
C GLY A 252 -1.96 -8.85 10.76
N PRO A 253 -1.10 -7.99 10.19
CA PRO A 253 -1.52 -7.03 9.17
C PRO A 253 -1.98 -7.71 7.89
N LEU A 254 -2.97 -7.12 7.23
CA LEU A 254 -3.50 -7.66 5.98
C LEU A 254 -3.03 -6.82 4.80
N PHE A 255 -2.42 -7.47 3.82
CA PHE A 255 -2.09 -6.84 2.55
C PHE A 255 -3.36 -6.76 1.70
N ALA A 256 -3.85 -5.55 1.44
CA ALA A 256 -5.15 -5.35 0.80
C ALA A 256 -5.05 -4.48 -0.46
N GLY A 257 -5.82 -4.85 -1.47
CA GLY A 257 -6.00 -4.06 -2.68
C GLY A 257 -7.21 -3.17 -2.51
N ILE A 258 -7.04 -1.86 -2.57
CA ILE A 258 -8.17 -0.95 -2.63
C ILE A 258 -8.80 -1.04 -4.02
N ARG A 259 -10.13 -1.03 -4.05
CA ARG A 259 -10.95 -0.92 -5.26
C ARG A 259 -10.83 0.48 -5.86
N VAL A 260 -9.63 0.82 -6.32
CA VAL A 260 -9.32 2.14 -6.86
C VAL A 260 -9.85 2.25 -8.29
N ARG A 261 -10.57 3.35 -8.50
CA ARG A 261 -10.79 3.99 -9.80
C ARG A 261 -9.43 4.51 -10.26
N PHE A 262 -8.61 3.69 -10.91
CA PHE A 262 -7.52 4.24 -11.73
C PHE A 262 -8.23 5.02 -12.82
N ALA A 263 -8.32 6.33 -12.61
CA ALA A 263 -8.94 7.22 -13.55
C ALA A 263 -8.20 7.01 -14.87
N SER A 264 -8.96 6.88 -15.95
CA SER A 264 -8.54 6.97 -17.35
C SER A 264 -7.86 8.30 -17.71
N SER A 265 -7.33 9.00 -16.72
CA SER A 265 -6.69 10.32 -16.73
C SER A 265 -5.34 10.30 -16.00
N GLY A 266 -4.71 9.13 -15.87
CA GLY A 266 -3.31 9.03 -15.45
C GLY A 266 -3.04 9.60 -14.08
N GLY A 267 -3.88 9.33 -13.07
CA GLY A 267 -3.72 9.85 -11.70
C GLY A 267 -4.26 11.27 -11.45
N VAL A 268 -4.92 11.91 -12.44
CA VAL A 268 -5.77 13.07 -12.18
C VAL A 268 -7.16 12.56 -11.85
N VAL A 269 -7.73 12.89 -10.69
CA VAL A 269 -9.18 12.72 -10.47
C VAL A 269 -9.86 13.70 -11.42
N SER A 270 -10.31 13.22 -12.59
CA SER A 270 -11.09 14.07 -13.48
C SER A 270 -12.47 14.27 -12.85
N ASP A 271 -13.02 15.48 -12.89
CA ASP A 271 -14.41 15.76 -12.50
C ASP A 271 -15.45 14.99 -13.34
N SER A 272 -15.02 14.33 -14.43
CA SER A 272 -15.89 13.54 -15.27
C SER A 272 -16.36 12.26 -14.58
N SER A 273 -17.64 11.95 -14.74
CA SER A 273 -18.29 10.71 -14.27
C SER A 273 -17.61 9.43 -14.78
N VAL A 274 -16.84 9.52 -15.87
CA VAL A 274 -16.14 8.42 -16.52
C VAL A 274 -14.78 8.14 -15.88
N GLY A 275 -14.00 9.17 -15.50
CA GLY A 275 -12.77 9.00 -14.71
C GLY A 275 -13.04 8.50 -13.28
N LYS A 276 -14.30 8.49 -12.89
CA LYS A 276 -14.85 7.94 -11.67
C LYS A 276 -15.35 6.49 -11.83
N LEU A 277 -15.14 5.79 -12.94
CA LEU A 277 -15.55 4.38 -13.05
C LEU A 277 -14.48 3.45 -12.47
N SER A 278 -14.87 2.55 -11.57
CA SER A 278 -13.97 1.51 -11.05
C SER A 278 -13.59 0.57 -12.19
N ILE A 279 -12.30 0.33 -12.41
CA ILE A 279 -11.87 -0.76 -13.30
C ILE A 279 -12.21 -2.05 -12.55
N PRO A 280 -13.17 -2.85 -13.04
CA PRO A 280 -13.72 -3.99 -12.28
C PRO A 280 -12.71 -5.13 -12.05
N ASP A 281 -11.55 -5.06 -12.74
CA ASP A 281 -10.60 -6.16 -12.85
C ASP A 281 -9.23 -5.84 -12.21
N MET A 282 -9.08 -4.71 -11.51
CA MET A 282 -7.77 -4.27 -11.01
C MET A 282 -7.84 -3.63 -9.61
N SER A 283 -7.01 -4.12 -8.70
CA SER A 283 -6.64 -3.41 -7.47
C SER A 283 -5.60 -2.35 -7.81
N GLY A 284 -6.03 -1.10 -7.96
CA GLY A 284 -5.14 -0.02 -8.36
C GLY A 284 -4.17 0.48 -7.28
N HIS A 285 -4.42 0.13 -6.02
CA HIS A 285 -3.62 0.63 -4.92
C HIS A 285 -3.47 -0.44 -3.84
N GLY A 286 -2.22 -0.74 -3.49
CA GLY A 286 -1.89 -1.71 -2.45
C GLY A 286 -1.65 -1.00 -1.12
N VAL A 287 -2.35 -1.43 -0.08
CA VAL A 287 -2.25 -0.88 1.28
C VAL A 287 -2.10 -2.00 2.30
N VAL A 288 -1.81 -1.63 3.56
CA VAL A 288 -1.75 -2.57 4.68
C VAL A 288 -2.82 -2.23 5.70
N ILE A 289 -3.84 -3.08 5.84
CA ILE A 289 -4.83 -2.96 6.91
C ILE A 289 -4.15 -3.34 8.23
N ILE A 290 -4.19 -2.43 9.19
CA ILE A 290 -3.49 -2.54 10.49
C ILE A 290 -4.44 -2.51 11.69
N GLY A 291 -5.73 -2.33 11.45
CA GLY A 291 -6.71 -2.20 12.52
C GLY A 291 -8.11 -1.94 12.00
N TYR A 292 -9.02 -1.66 12.93
CA TYR A 292 -10.41 -1.31 12.62
C TYR A 292 -11.05 -0.45 13.73
N VAL A 293 -12.16 0.17 13.38
CA VAL A 293 -13.04 0.96 14.23
C VAL A 293 -14.43 0.38 14.15
N GLU A 294 -15.02 0.08 15.31
CA GLU A 294 -16.42 -0.30 15.47
C GLU A 294 -17.20 0.92 15.94
N GLN A 295 -18.14 1.39 15.12
CA GLN A 295 -18.98 2.56 15.38
C GLN A 295 -20.46 2.18 15.22
N GLY A 296 -21.17 2.00 16.34
CA GLY A 296 -22.49 1.39 16.31
C GLY A 296 -22.43 -0.02 15.72
N ASP A 297 -23.24 -0.30 14.71
CA ASP A 297 -23.28 -1.59 13.99
C ASP A 297 -22.30 -1.65 12.81
N GLU A 298 -21.55 -0.58 12.54
CA GLU A 298 -20.64 -0.50 11.40
C GLU A 298 -19.18 -0.72 11.81
N THR A 299 -18.40 -1.34 10.91
CA THR A 299 -16.95 -1.49 11.07
C THR A 299 -16.22 -0.87 9.89
N PHE A 300 -15.21 -0.05 10.21
CA PHE A 300 -14.30 0.58 9.26
C PHE A 300 -12.90 0.07 9.52
N PHE A 301 -12.15 -0.24 8.47
CA PHE A 301 -10.79 -0.74 8.56
C PHE A 301 -9.81 0.40 8.44
N ILE A 302 -8.83 0.41 9.34
CA ILE A 302 -7.74 1.38 9.32
C ILE A 302 -6.59 0.75 8.54
N TYR A 303 -6.14 1.43 7.50
CA TYR A 303 -4.99 1.02 6.72
C TYR A 303 -3.89 2.07 6.78
N ARG A 304 -2.66 1.59 6.64
CA ARG A 304 -1.46 2.39 6.46
C ARG A 304 -1.30 2.75 4.99
N GLU A 305 -1.14 4.03 4.74
CA GLU A 305 -0.94 4.59 3.41
C GLU A 305 0.55 4.54 3.00
N THR A 306 0.81 4.62 1.69
CA THR A 306 2.13 4.48 1.07
C THR A 306 2.70 5.77 0.48
N PHE A 307 1.93 6.87 0.49
CA PHE A 307 2.32 8.16 -0.12
C PHE A 307 2.46 9.30 0.90
N GLY A 308 2.62 8.99 2.19
CA GLY A 308 2.99 10.01 3.16
C GLY A 308 2.91 9.57 4.60
N LYS A 309 3.40 10.46 5.46
CA LYS A 309 3.52 10.23 6.91
C LYS A 309 2.81 11.29 7.77
N TYR A 310 1.84 11.99 7.19
CA TYR A 310 1.20 13.17 7.79
C TYR A 310 -0.20 12.85 8.31
N ASP A 311 -0.89 13.81 8.91
CA ASP A 311 -2.29 13.61 9.31
C ASP A 311 -3.28 13.82 8.13
N TYR A 312 -2.84 14.54 7.10
CA TYR A 312 -3.67 14.97 5.98
C TYR A 312 -2.84 15.17 4.71
N THR A 313 -3.54 15.26 3.58
CA THR A 313 -2.94 15.60 2.29
C THR A 313 -2.50 17.06 2.31
N SER A 314 -1.20 17.30 2.17
CA SER A 314 -0.60 18.64 2.26
C SER A 314 0.40 18.87 1.12
N SER A 315 1.12 19.99 1.17
CA SER A 315 2.29 20.21 0.30
C SER A 315 3.48 19.33 0.56
N GLN A 316 3.49 18.70 1.73
CA GLN A 316 4.59 17.88 2.16
C GLN A 316 4.35 16.40 1.87
N GLY A 317 3.10 15.96 1.71
CA GLY A 317 2.75 14.57 1.35
C GLY A 317 1.34 14.21 1.78
N GLY A 318 1.00 12.91 1.71
CA GLY A 318 -0.32 12.40 2.11
C GLY A 318 -0.43 11.94 3.56
N PRO A 319 -1.65 11.57 3.99
CA PRO A 319 -1.87 11.04 5.32
C PRO A 319 -1.23 9.66 5.51
N SER A 320 -0.73 9.41 6.72
CA SER A 320 -0.17 8.15 7.22
C SER A 320 -1.19 7.02 7.25
N TYR A 321 -2.40 7.33 7.69
CA TYR A 321 -3.46 6.37 7.94
C TYR A 321 -4.78 6.88 7.38
N ARG A 322 -5.57 5.95 6.85
CA ARG A 322 -6.94 6.22 6.40
C ARG A 322 -7.87 5.14 6.95
N SER A 323 -9.15 5.49 7.04
CA SER A 323 -10.23 4.54 7.35
C SER A 323 -11.04 4.22 6.10
N TYR A 324 -11.52 2.97 5.99
CA TYR A 324 -12.33 2.54 4.86
C TYR A 324 -13.26 1.38 5.18
N PRO A 325 -14.51 1.34 4.67
CA PRO A 325 -15.40 0.21 4.92
C PRO A 325 -14.93 -1.04 4.16
N ALA A 326 -15.28 -2.24 4.66
CA ALA A 326 -14.83 -3.52 4.11
C ALA A 326 -15.05 -3.65 2.59
N HIS A 327 -16.18 -3.16 2.11
CA HIS A 327 -16.60 -3.31 0.72
C HIS A 327 -15.83 -2.45 -0.28
N ALA A 328 -14.94 -1.60 0.21
CA ALA A 328 -14.12 -0.74 -0.61
C ALA A 328 -12.73 -1.34 -0.91
N PHE A 329 -12.41 -2.50 -0.30
CA PHE A 329 -11.28 -3.34 -0.69
C PHE A 329 -11.73 -4.36 -1.73
N ASN A 330 -10.90 -4.62 -2.74
CA ASN A 330 -11.16 -5.59 -3.80
C ASN A 330 -10.63 -6.99 -3.46
N GLU A 331 -9.59 -7.06 -2.65
CA GLU A 331 -8.97 -8.32 -2.22
C GLU A 331 -8.13 -8.07 -0.97
N ALA A 332 -7.93 -9.14 -0.18
CA ALA A 332 -7.06 -9.10 0.99
C ALA A 332 -6.33 -10.43 1.20
N TYR A 333 -5.09 -10.34 1.64
CA TYR A 333 -4.19 -11.44 1.91
C TYR A 333 -3.62 -11.30 3.31
N ALA A 334 -3.54 -12.42 4.01
CA ALA A 334 -2.84 -12.57 5.28
C ALA A 334 -1.63 -13.47 5.11
N PHE A 335 -0.81 -13.57 6.16
CA PHE A 335 0.43 -14.32 6.13
C PHE A 335 0.58 -15.16 7.40
N GLU A 336 0.55 -16.47 7.24
CA GLU A 336 0.74 -17.44 8.32
C GLU A 336 2.23 -17.71 8.49
N LYS A 337 2.75 -17.58 9.73
CA LYS A 337 4.12 -17.97 10.05
C LYS A 337 4.25 -19.49 10.05
N ILE A 338 5.28 -20.04 9.40
CA ILE A 338 5.59 -21.49 9.36
C ILE A 338 6.86 -21.81 10.14
#